data_AF-A0A6H1ZJ69-F1
#
_entry.id   AF-A0A6H1ZJ69-F1
#
_cell.length_a   1.000
_cell.length_b   1.000
_cell.length_c   1.000
_cell.angle_alpha   90.00
_cell.angle_beta   90.00
_cell.angle_gamma   90.00
#
_symmetry.space_group_name_H-M   'P 1'
#
loop_
_entity.id
_entity.type
_entity.pdbx_description
1 polymer ?
#
loop_
_entity_poly.entity_id
_entity_poly.type
_entity_poly.pdbx_seq_one_letter_code
_entity_poly.pdbx_strand_id
1 'polypeptide(L)' 'MVNEGITRPARRFQLHARIISVGHRNVKEFGDKIGMDEGMMSRIINGWETPGPSRQRRLAKYLSISLEELSTLL' A
#
# COMPACT_ATOMS: atom_id res chain seq x y z
N MET A 1 14.57 -14.32 16.20
CA MET A 1 13.14 -14.55 16.45
C MET A 1 12.35 -13.70 15.47
N VAL A 2 11.86 -14.29 14.37
CA VAL A 2 11.04 -13.58 13.40
C VAL A 2 9.59 -13.73 13.88
N ASN A 3 8.94 -12.63 14.24
CA ASN A 3 7.54 -12.64 14.65
C ASN A 3 6.66 -12.95 13.43
N GLU A 4 6.44 -14.23 13.14
CA GLU A 4 5.50 -14.74 12.13
C GLU A 4 4.03 -14.65 12.58
N GLY A 5 3.69 -13.74 13.51
CA GLY A 5 2.39 -13.68 14.19
C GLY A 5 1.40 -12.65 13.63
N ILE A 6 1.81 -11.73 12.75
CA ILE A 6 0.87 -10.85 12.04
C ILE A 6 0.65 -11.46 10.67
N THR A 7 -0.31 -12.37 10.62
CA THR A 7 -0.80 -13.05 9.42
C THR A 7 -1.04 -12.04 8.30
N ARG A 8 -0.63 -12.39 7.07
CA ARG A 8 -0.82 -11.59 5.84
C ARG A 8 -2.18 -10.86 5.74
N PRO A 9 -3.33 -11.40 6.19
CA PRO A 9 -4.61 -10.69 6.16
C PRO A 9 -4.64 -9.38 6.94
N ALA A 10 -3.98 -9.28 8.10
CA ALA A 10 -4.03 -8.06 8.92
C ALA A 10 -3.32 -6.87 8.25
N ARG A 11 -2.23 -7.13 7.51
CA ARG A 11 -1.50 -6.08 6.75
C ARG A 11 -2.29 -5.59 5.53
N ARG A 12 -3.06 -6.49 4.88
CA ARG A 12 -3.94 -6.14 3.72
C ARG A 12 -4.92 -5.02 4.06
N PHE A 13 -5.48 -5.04 5.28
CA PHE A 13 -6.41 -4.00 5.72
C PHE A 13 -5.72 -2.67 6.03
N GLN A 14 -4.44 -2.68 6.43
CA GLN A 14 -3.73 -1.49 6.88
C GLN A 14 -3.35 -0.56 5.73
N LEU A 15 -2.87 -1.09 4.59
CA LEU A 15 -2.54 -0.25 3.43
C LEU A 15 -3.80 0.40 2.84
N HIS A 16 -4.89 -0.37 2.71
CA HIS A 16 -6.16 0.17 2.23
C HIS A 16 -6.74 1.22 3.19
N ALA A 17 -6.73 0.96 4.50
CA ALA A 17 -7.16 1.93 5.51
C ALA A 17 -6.31 3.20 5.47
N ARG A 18 -5.00 3.08 5.26
CA ARG A 18 -4.09 4.23 5.13
C ARG A 18 -4.44 5.09 3.92
N ILE A 19 -4.72 4.47 2.76
CA ILE A 19 -5.15 5.17 1.55
C ILE A 19 -6.44 5.97 1.80
N ILE A 20 -7.42 5.38 2.50
CA ILE A 20 -8.66 6.08 2.86
C ILE A 20 -8.37 7.23 3.85
N SER A 21 -7.49 7.01 4.83
CA SER A 21 -7.17 8.00 5.87
C SER A 21 -6.51 9.28 5.33
N VAL A 22 -5.81 9.21 4.19
CA VAL A 22 -5.21 10.39 3.54
C VAL A 22 -6.19 11.13 2.60
N GLY A 23 -7.47 10.77 2.64
CA GLY A 23 -8.55 11.52 1.98
C GLY A 23 -8.96 11.00 0.60
N HIS A 24 -8.53 9.81 0.19
CA HIS A 24 -9.01 9.19 -1.05
C HIS A 24 -10.30 8.42 -0.80
N ARG A 25 -11.27 8.57 -1.72
CA ARG A 25 -12.57 7.91 -1.58
C ARG A 25 -12.48 6.40 -1.80
N ASN A 26 -11.53 5.97 -2.63
CA ASN A 26 -11.28 4.57 -2.93
C ASN A 26 -9.87 4.35 -3.50
N VAL A 27 -9.48 3.09 -3.62
CA VAL A 27 -8.19 2.63 -4.15
C VAL A 27 -7.97 3.06 -5.59
N LYS A 28 -9.02 3.06 -6.42
CA LYS A 28 -8.95 3.46 -7.82
C LYS A 28 -8.52 4.92 -7.96
N GLU A 29 -9.16 5.83 -7.24
CA GLU A 29 -8.83 7.27 -7.27
C GLU A 29 -7.38 7.52 -6.83
N PHE A 30 -6.91 6.79 -5.82
CA PHE A 30 -5.53 6.86 -5.36
C PHE A 30 -4.55 6.32 -6.42
N GLY A 31 -4.85 5.16 -7.01
CA GLY A 31 -4.09 4.57 -8.10
C GLY A 31 -3.93 5.52 -9.29
N ASP A 32 -5.03 6.11 -9.74
CA ASP A 32 -5.07 7.07 -10.85
C ASP A 32 -4.14 8.27 -10.57
N LYS A 33 -4.09 8.77 -9.32
CA LYS A 33 -3.19 9.88 -8.91
C LYS A 33 -1.70 9.52 -8.91
N ILE A 34 -1.35 8.27 -8.67
CA ILE A 34 0.05 7.82 -8.59
C ILE A 34 0.51 7.04 -9.82
N GLY A 35 -0.34 6.94 -10.85
CA GLY A 35 -0.06 6.26 -12.10
C GLY A 35 -0.03 4.73 -11.97
N MET A 36 -0.94 4.17 -11.18
CA MET A 36 -1.13 2.73 -10.99
C MET A 36 -2.59 2.37 -11.25
N ASP A 37 -2.84 1.41 -12.14
CA ASP A 37 -4.19 0.95 -12.40
C ASP A 37 -4.80 0.22 -11.17
N GLU A 38 -6.13 0.15 -11.14
CA GLU A 38 -6.88 -0.47 -10.05
C GLU A 38 -6.51 -1.95 -9.82
N GLY A 39 -6.22 -2.69 -10.90
CA GLY A 39 -5.82 -4.09 -10.81
C GLY A 39 -4.47 -4.27 -10.12
N MET A 40 -3.48 -3.45 -10.49
CA MET A 40 -2.18 -3.37 -9.84
C MET A 40 -2.33 -2.97 -8.37
N MET A 41 -3.10 -1.93 -8.08
CA MET A 41 -3.34 -1.48 -6.71
C MET A 41 -4.00 -2.58 -5.87
N SER A 42 -4.98 -3.30 -6.42
CA SER A 42 -5.63 -4.43 -5.77
C SER A 42 -4.63 -5.55 -5.46
N ARG A 43 -3.75 -5.91 -6.41
CA ARG A 43 -2.69 -6.91 -6.17
C ARG A 43 -1.72 -6.46 -5.08
N ILE A 44 -1.33 -5.19 -5.06
CA ILE A 44 -0.44 -4.63 -4.03
C ILE A 44 -1.09 -4.68 -2.65
N ILE A 45 -2.32 -4.17 -2.53
CA ILE A 45 -3.08 -4.16 -1.26
C ILE A 45 -3.32 -5.57 -0.73
N ASN A 46 -3.57 -6.53 -1.62
CA ASN A 46 -3.76 -7.93 -1.24
C ASN A 46 -2.43 -8.69 -0.99
N GLY A 47 -1.28 -8.04 -1.17
CA GLY A 47 0.05 -8.63 -1.00
C GLY A 47 0.38 -9.70 -2.05
N TRP A 48 -0.24 -9.62 -3.24
CA TRP A 48 0.02 -10.49 -4.38
C TRP A 48 1.16 -9.95 -5.25
N GLU A 49 1.42 -8.64 -5.17
CA GLU A 49 2.49 -7.96 -5.90
C GLU A 49 3.20 -6.99 -4.96
N THR A 50 4.53 -7.09 -4.85
CA THR A 50 5.32 -6.05 -4.20
C THR A 50 5.73 -5.03 -5.28
N PRO A 51 5.35 -3.74 -5.13
CA PRO A 51 5.70 -2.74 -6.12
C PRO A 51 7.21 -2.52 -6.17
N GLY A 52 7.76 -2.22 -7.36
CA GLY A 52 9.18 -1.90 -7.50
C GLY A 52 9.58 -0.58 -6.80
N PRO A 53 10.89 -0.29 -6.65
CA PRO A 53 11.38 0.83 -5.83
C PRO A 53 10.82 2.21 -6.22
N SER A 54 10.65 2.47 -7.52
CA SER A 54 10.06 3.72 -8.00
C SER A 54 8.59 3.89 -7.57
N ARG A 55 7.82 2.79 -7.62
CA ARG A 55 6.42 2.76 -7.18
C ARG A 55 6.31 2.87 -5.66
N GLN A 56 7.18 2.21 -4.90
CA GLN A 56 7.25 2.35 -3.44
C GLN A 56 7.52 3.80 -3.02
N ARG A 57 8.46 4.49 -3.67
CA ARG A 57 8.72 5.93 -3.40
C ARG A 57 7.50 6.80 -3.67
N ARG A 58 6.74 6.52 -4.74
CA ARG A 58 5.49 7.23 -5.02
C ARG A 58 4.44 6.96 -3.95
N LEU A 59 4.22 5.70 -3.58
CA LEU A 59 3.30 5.31 -2.51
C LEU A 59 3.62 6.01 -1.20
N ALA A 60 4.86 5.90 -0.72
CA ALA A 60 5.30 6.52 0.52
C ALA A 60 5.11 8.04 0.51
N LYS A 61 5.48 8.70 -0.61
CA LYS A 61 5.30 10.15 -0.79
C LYS A 61 3.83 10.57 -0.70
N TYR A 62 2.94 9.88 -1.40
CA TYR A 62 1.52 10.26 -1.43
C TYR A 62 0.76 9.88 -0.16
N LEU A 63 1.24 8.86 0.57
CA LEU A 63 0.71 8.49 1.88
C LEU A 63 1.33 9.30 3.02
N SER A 64 2.29 10.18 2.74
CA SER A 64 3.05 10.94 3.74
C SER A 64 3.66 10.05 4.83
N ILE A 65 4.23 8.91 4.43
CA ILE A 65 4.91 7.94 5.30
C ILE A 65 6.34 7.70 4.86
N SER A 66 7.17 7.15 5.75
CA SER A 66 8.52 6.72 5.37
C SER A 66 8.50 5.43 4.54
N LEU A 67 9.60 5.14 3.84
CA LEU A 67 9.74 3.86 3.13
C LEU A 67 9.79 2.68 4.11
N GLU A 68 10.32 2.90 5.31
CA GLU A 68 10.33 1.91 6.39
C GLU A 68 8.91 1.62 6.86
N GLU A 69 8.10 2.66 7.12
CA GLU A 69 6.68 2.50 7.45
C GLU A 69 5.92 1.80 6.32
N LEU A 70 6.15 2.18 5.05
CA LEU A 70 5.55 1.50 3.91
C LEU A 70 5.92 0.01 3.85
N SER A 71 7.16 -0.36 4.19
CA SER A 71 7.62 -1.75 4.20
C SER A 71 6.88 -2.61 5.23
N THR A 72 6.32 -2.00 6.28
CA THR A 72 5.48 -2.71 7.25
C THR A 72 4.06 -2.97 6.73
N LEU A 73 3.63 -2.18 5.74
CA LEU A 73 2.30 -2.23 5.12
C LEU A 73 2.23 -3.12 3.87
N LEU A 74 3.37 -3.37 3.22
CA LEU A 74 3.53 -4.24 2.04
C LEU A 74 3.83 -5.70 2.44
#